data_AF-A0A7Y1UVS2-F1
#
_entry.id   AF-A0A7Y1UVS2-F1
#
_cell.length_a   1.000
_cell.length_b   1.000
_cell.length_c   1.000
_cell.angle_alpha   90.00
_cell.angle_beta   90.00
_cell.angle_gamma   90.00
#
_symmetry.space_group_name_H-M   'P 1'
#
loop_
_entity.id
_entity.type
_entity.pdbx_description
1 polymer ?
#
loop_
_entity_poly.entity_id
_entity_poly.type
_entity_poly.pdbx_seq_one_letter_code
_entity_poly.pdbx_strand_id
1 'polypeptide(L)'
;MTGFDGMLCRVCAKGAFREFQARNITRGWWGIVSFFATILYLLRNGWLYSFKKNSVLPPQPSDPIADQVLSGRPVFARPSVVLLTVGFVVLLVVGALTSEPQPVAALDNRPGTTAPPPTQPIRTTTSFTTPTTLPASLGWTEGACLEFMGSMAAPVPCTSGSADGVIVGIRSDELLCPSNAQYTVDLEFGQIACIADW
;
A
#
# COMPACT_ATOMS: atom_id res chain seq x y z
N MET A 1 16.16 17.38 -2.05
CA MET A 1 14.79 17.94 -1.92
C MET A 1 14.83 19.36 -2.47
N THR A 2 14.58 19.52 -3.76
CA THR A 2 14.49 20.83 -4.41
C THR A 2 13.08 21.36 -4.21
N GLY A 3 12.93 22.41 -3.41
CA GLY A 3 11.64 23.09 -3.21
C GLY A 3 11.23 23.79 -4.50
N PHE A 4 9.98 23.63 -4.91
CA PHE A 4 9.39 24.44 -5.98
C PHE A 4 9.12 25.85 -5.44
N ASP A 5 10.00 26.80 -5.72
CA ASP A 5 9.76 28.23 -5.48
C ASP A 5 8.87 28.80 -6.60
N GLY A 6 7.58 28.49 -6.54
CA GLY A 6 6.55 29.10 -7.38
C GLY A 6 5.71 30.07 -6.56
N MET A 7 5.55 31.32 -7.01
CA MET A 7 4.56 32.25 -6.43
C MET A 7 3.15 31.80 -6.83
N LEU A 8 2.54 30.92 -6.03
CA LEU A 8 1.14 30.55 -6.23
C LEU A 8 0.21 31.61 -5.61
N CYS A 9 -0.87 31.90 -6.32
CA CYS A 9 -2.04 32.60 -5.77
C CYS A 9 -2.52 31.90 -4.47
N ARG A 10 -2.98 32.67 -3.48
CA ARG A 10 -3.44 32.14 -2.17
C ARG A 10 -4.43 30.99 -2.30
N VAL A 11 -5.34 31.07 -3.27
CA VAL A 11 -6.37 30.06 -3.53
C VAL A 11 -5.75 28.80 -4.15
N CYS A 12 -4.79 28.98 -5.06
CA CYS A 12 -4.06 27.94 -5.76
C CYS A 12 -3.12 27.17 -4.82
N ALA A 13 -2.42 27.89 -3.95
CA ALA A 13 -1.58 27.31 -2.90
C ALA A 13 -2.42 26.47 -1.92
N LYS A 14 -3.58 26.98 -1.51
CA LYS A 14 -4.51 26.22 -0.65
C LYS A 14 -5.09 25.00 -1.36
N GLY A 15 -5.37 25.09 -2.66
CA GLY A 15 -5.80 23.95 -3.48
C GLY A 15 -4.73 22.87 -3.58
N ALA A 16 -3.51 23.24 -3.96
CA ALA A 16 -2.37 22.33 -4.03
C ALA A 16 -2.08 21.67 -2.67
N PHE A 17 -2.09 22.44 -1.58
CA PHE A 17 -1.91 21.90 -0.23
C PHE A 17 -2.95 20.84 0.11
N ARG A 18 -4.24 21.09 -0.17
CA ARG A 18 -5.31 20.13 0.09
C ARG A 18 -5.20 18.88 -0.79
N GLU A 19 -4.77 19.04 -2.03
CA GLU A 19 -4.54 17.93 -2.96
C GLU A 19 -3.39 17.03 -2.48
N PHE A 20 -2.25 17.62 -2.07
CA PHE A 20 -1.14 16.86 -1.50
C PHE A 20 -1.50 16.20 -0.17
N GLN A 21 -2.28 16.88 0.68
CA GLN A 21 -2.76 16.31 1.93
C GLN A 21 -3.73 15.13 1.69
N ALA A 22 -4.64 15.26 0.73
CA ALA A 22 -5.55 14.18 0.33
C ALA A 22 -4.75 12.99 -0.23
N ARG A 23 -3.76 13.23 -1.10
CA ARG A 23 -2.89 12.18 -1.64
C ARG A 23 -2.06 11.49 -0.57
N ASN A 24 -1.55 12.22 0.43
CA ASN A 24 -0.77 11.61 1.52
C ASN A 24 -1.64 10.80 2.48
N ILE A 25 -2.87 11.23 2.74
CA ILE A 25 -3.84 10.47 3.55
C ILE A 25 -4.33 9.23 2.80
N THR A 26 -4.51 9.30 1.48
CA THR A 26 -5.10 8.22 0.68
C THR A 26 -4.08 7.24 0.10
N ARG A 27 -2.86 7.66 -0.24
CA ARG A 27 -1.80 6.81 -0.81
C ARG A 27 -0.68 6.44 0.16
N GLY A 28 -0.60 7.05 1.33
CA GLY A 28 0.43 6.73 2.32
C GLY A 28 -0.06 5.71 3.34
N TRP A 29 0.78 4.71 3.67
CA TRP A 29 0.60 3.88 4.88
C TRP A 29 0.50 4.73 6.17
N TRP A 30 0.96 5.99 6.10
CA TRP A 30 0.85 7.01 7.12
C TRP A 30 -0.59 7.39 7.46
N GLY A 31 -1.57 7.19 6.57
CA GLY A 31 -2.98 7.37 6.88
C GLY A 31 -3.45 6.39 7.97
N ILE A 32 -2.98 5.14 7.89
CA ILE A 32 -3.24 4.09 8.87
C ILE A 32 -2.52 4.41 10.19
N VAL A 33 -1.24 4.76 10.13
CA VAL A 33 -0.47 5.13 11.34
C VAL A 33 -1.09 6.36 12.03
N SER A 34 -1.51 7.36 11.24
CA SER A 34 -2.13 8.59 11.76
C SER A 34 -3.52 8.33 12.35
N PHE A 35 -4.28 7.39 11.80
CA PHE A 35 -5.55 6.93 12.38
C PHE A 35 -5.34 6.34 13.78
N PHE A 36 -4.38 5.40 13.93
CA PHE A 36 -4.06 4.81 15.23
C PHE A 36 -3.46 5.82 16.21
N ALA A 37 -2.55 6.68 15.75
CA ALA A 37 -1.99 7.74 16.58
C ALA A 37 -3.07 8.70 17.10
N THR A 38 -4.02 9.07 16.24
CA THR A 38 -5.15 9.93 16.62
C THR A 38 -6.00 9.27 17.71
N ILE A 39 -6.33 7.99 17.56
CA ILE A 39 -7.06 7.24 18.59
C ILE A 39 -6.28 7.22 19.91
N LEU A 40 -4.97 6.94 19.88
CA LEU A 40 -4.13 6.94 21.08
C LEU A 40 -4.11 8.30 21.78
N TYR A 41 -3.99 9.39 21.02
CA TYR A 41 -4.03 10.75 21.58
C TYR A 41 -5.40 11.08 22.18
N LEU A 42 -6.50 10.71 21.52
CA LEU A 42 -7.84 10.90 22.05
C LEU A 42 -8.06 10.12 23.35
N LEU A 43 -7.59 8.87 23.42
CA LEU A 43 -7.67 8.06 24.64
C LEU A 43 -6.83 8.66 25.77
N ARG A 44 -5.58 9.06 25.49
CA ARG A 44 -4.70 9.67 26.48
C ARG A 44 -5.27 11.00 26.99
N ASN A 45 -5.75 11.85 26.09
CA ASN A 45 -6.33 13.15 26.45
C ASN A 45 -7.65 12.96 27.22
N GLY A 46 -8.49 12.01 26.80
CA GLY A 46 -9.73 11.67 27.51
C GLY A 46 -9.48 11.10 28.91
N TRP A 47 -8.46 10.26 29.06
CA TRP A 47 -8.02 9.74 30.35
C TRP A 47 -7.57 10.88 31.26
N LEU A 48 -6.60 11.70 30.82
CA LEU A 48 -6.11 12.85 31.58
C LEU A 48 -7.23 13.84 31.93
N TYR A 49 -8.15 14.08 30.99
CA TYR A 49 -9.34 14.89 31.23
C TYR A 49 -10.24 14.30 32.31
N SER A 50 -10.50 12.99 32.30
CA SER A 50 -11.34 12.33 33.32
C SER A 50 -10.78 12.49 34.74
N PHE A 51 -9.45 12.45 34.89
CA PHE A 51 -8.79 12.67 36.18
C PHE A 51 -8.74 14.15 36.59
N LYS A 52 -8.59 15.06 35.64
CA LYS A 52 -8.39 16.49 35.93
C LYS A 52 -9.66 17.35 35.84
N LYS A 53 -10.76 16.85 35.28
CA LYS A 53 -12.00 17.63 35.08
C LYS A 53 -12.56 18.24 36.37
N ASN A 54 -12.39 17.57 37.51
CA ASN A 54 -12.87 18.04 38.81
C ASN A 54 -11.89 19.01 39.49
N SER A 55 -10.67 19.15 38.96
CA SER A 55 -9.61 19.99 39.52
C SER A 55 -9.47 21.36 38.83
N VAL A 56 -10.24 21.60 37.77
CA VAL A 56 -10.22 22.86 37.01
C VAL A 56 -11.40 23.72 37.47
N LEU A 57 -11.13 24.96 37.87
CA LEU A 57 -12.17 25.92 38.22
C LEU A 57 -13.02 26.25 36.98
N PRO A 58 -14.34 26.46 37.14
CA PRO A 58 -15.19 26.85 36.03
C PRO A 58 -14.72 28.20 35.44
N PRO A 59 -14.85 28.40 34.11
CA PRO A 59 -14.55 29.69 33.49
C PRO A 59 -15.41 30.79 34.13
N GLN A 60 -14.77 31.90 34.51
CA GLN A 60 -15.43 33.07 35.11
C GLN A 60 -15.20 34.30 34.21
N PRO A 61 -16.24 35.05 33.83
CA PRO A 61 -17.66 34.80 34.12
C PRO A 61 -18.21 33.64 33.27
N SER A 62 -19.03 32.79 33.89
CA SER A 62 -19.79 31.75 33.18
C SER A 62 -20.89 32.43 32.38
N ASP A 63 -20.66 32.64 31.09
CA ASP A 63 -21.71 33.11 30.19
C ASP A 63 -22.62 31.91 29.87
N PRO A 64 -23.88 31.90 30.34
CA PRO A 64 -24.79 30.78 30.13
C PRO A 64 -25.07 30.54 28.63
N ILE A 65 -24.93 31.57 27.80
CA ILE A 65 -25.07 31.47 26.34
C ILE A 65 -23.85 30.75 25.77
N ALA A 66 -22.64 31.13 26.19
CA ALA A 66 -21.40 30.48 25.76
C ALA A 66 -21.36 29.01 26.20
N ASP A 67 -21.79 28.70 27.42
CA ASP A 67 -21.84 27.33 27.93
C ASP A 67 -22.82 26.46 27.13
N GLN A 68 -23.99 26.98 26.74
CA GLN A 68 -24.93 26.27 25.86
C GLN A 68 -24.37 26.03 24.46
N VAL A 69 -23.63 27.00 23.92
CA VAL A 69 -23.02 26.91 22.57
C VAL A 69 -21.84 25.93 22.56
N LEU A 70 -21.06 25.89 23.64
CA LEU A 70 -19.87 25.03 23.77
C LEU A 70 -20.21 23.60 24.22
N SER A 71 -21.32 23.42 24.93
CA SER A 71 -21.86 22.10 25.30
C SER A 71 -22.54 21.45 24.09
N GLY A 72 -21.74 21.22 23.05
CA GLY A 72 -22.18 20.51 21.85
C GLY A 72 -22.55 19.07 22.17
N ARG A 73 -23.50 18.52 21.40
CA ARG A 73 -23.91 17.13 21.51
C ARG A 73 -22.70 16.21 21.25
N PRO A 74 -22.39 15.24 22.13
CA PRO A 74 -21.19 14.43 22.00
C PRO A 74 -21.19 13.67 20.68
N VAL A 75 -20.00 13.45 20.11
CA VAL A 75 -19.83 12.87 18.76
C VAL A 75 -20.56 11.52 18.63
N PHE A 76 -20.50 10.69 19.66
CA PHE A 76 -21.18 9.39 19.71
C PHE A 76 -22.70 9.46 19.90
N ALA A 77 -23.24 10.61 20.29
CA ALA A 77 -24.69 10.84 20.35
C ALA A 77 -25.25 11.41 19.04
N ARG A 78 -24.42 11.56 18.00
CA ARG A 78 -24.87 11.98 16.67
C ARG A 78 -25.46 10.76 15.94
N PRO A 79 -26.69 10.87 15.39
CA PRO A 79 -27.37 9.74 14.75
C PRO A 79 -26.58 9.18 13.56
N SER A 80 -25.84 10.04 12.84
CA SER A 80 -24.99 9.62 11.71
C SER A 80 -23.87 8.66 12.14
N VAL A 81 -23.24 8.91 13.30
CA VAL A 81 -22.17 8.07 13.82
C VAL A 81 -22.73 6.74 14.30
N VAL A 82 -23.87 6.76 15.00
CA VAL A 82 -24.55 5.54 15.47
C VAL A 82 -24.99 4.66 14.30
N LEU A 83 -25.59 5.25 13.25
CA LEU A 83 -26.01 4.49 12.07
C LEU A 83 -24.82 3.88 11.32
N LEU A 84 -23.70 4.61 11.22
CA LEU A 84 -22.48 4.09 10.60
C LEU A 84 -21.86 2.95 11.40
N THR A 85 -21.75 3.08 12.72
CA THR A 85 -21.17 2.03 13.56
C THR A 85 -22.05 0.78 13.57
N VAL A 86 -23.38 0.94 13.70
CA VAL A 86 -24.32 -0.20 13.63
C VAL A 86 -24.26 -0.88 12.26
N GLY A 87 -24.27 -0.10 11.17
CA GLY A 87 -24.17 -0.66 9.81
C GLY A 87 -22.88 -1.45 9.59
N PHE A 88 -21.75 -0.93 10.06
CA PHE A 88 -20.45 -1.60 9.95
C PHE A 88 -20.39 -2.90 10.77
N VAL A 89 -20.93 -2.91 11.99
CA VAL A 89 -21.00 -4.12 12.82
C VAL A 89 -21.90 -5.17 12.19
N VAL A 90 -23.07 -4.79 11.68
CA VAL A 90 -23.98 -5.72 10.98
C VAL A 90 -23.31 -6.34 9.76
N LEU A 91 -22.59 -5.55 8.97
CA LEU A 91 -21.83 -6.05 7.82
C LEU A 91 -20.79 -7.09 8.22
N LEU A 92 -20.02 -6.83 9.29
CA LEU A 92 -19.02 -7.77 9.80
C LEU A 92 -19.64 -9.07 10.31
N VAL A 93 -20.75 -8.98 11.06
CA VAL A 93 -21.44 -10.15 11.60
C VAL A 93 -22.03 -10.99 10.47
N VAL A 94 -22.71 -10.38 9.50
CA VAL A 94 -23.24 -11.11 8.34
C VAL A 94 -22.11 -11.74 7.53
N GLY A 95 -21.00 -11.04 7.30
CA GLY A 95 -19.83 -11.60 6.63
C GLY A 95 -19.22 -12.80 7.38
N ALA A 96 -19.15 -12.73 8.71
CA ALA A 96 -18.64 -13.84 9.53
C ALA A 96 -19.63 -15.02 9.63
N LEU A 97 -20.94 -14.77 9.56
CA LEU A 97 -21.95 -15.83 9.58
C LEU A 97 -22.14 -16.51 8.22
N THR A 98 -21.79 -15.83 7.13
CA THR A 98 -21.89 -16.35 5.75
C THR A 98 -20.60 -16.97 5.23
N SER A 99 -19.52 -16.97 6.03
CA SER A 99 -18.31 -17.71 5.68
C SER A 99 -18.58 -19.21 5.82
N GLU A 100 -18.92 -19.85 4.71
CA GLU A 100 -18.99 -21.30 4.64
C GLU A 100 -17.56 -21.86 4.86
N PRO A 101 -17.34 -22.75 5.84
CA PRO A 101 -16.04 -23.37 6.04
C PRO A 101 -15.66 -24.16 4.78
N GLN A 102 -14.61 -23.74 4.08
CA GLN A 102 -14.06 -24.60 3.03
C GLN A 102 -13.58 -25.90 3.69
N PRO A 103 -14.04 -27.08 3.22
CA PRO A 103 -13.56 -28.34 3.74
C PRO A 103 -12.08 -28.47 3.37
N VAL A 104 -11.21 -28.34 4.36
CA VAL A 104 -9.83 -28.81 4.25
C VAL A 104 -9.90 -30.30 3.93
N ALA A 105 -9.47 -30.67 2.72
CA ALA A 105 -9.38 -32.05 2.29
C ALA A 105 -8.65 -32.85 3.38
N ALA A 106 -9.36 -33.84 3.94
CA ALA A 106 -8.86 -34.70 5.00
C ALA A 106 -7.54 -35.33 4.56
N LEU A 107 -6.48 -35.13 5.36
CA LEU A 107 -5.23 -35.86 5.22
C LEU A 107 -5.55 -37.35 5.48
N ASP A 108 -5.45 -38.17 4.44
CA ASP A 108 -5.65 -39.62 4.47
C ASP A 108 -4.59 -40.27 5.37
N ASN A 109 -4.91 -40.50 6.64
CA ASN A 109 -4.10 -41.25 7.58
C ASN A 109 -4.35 -42.74 7.40
N ARG A 110 -3.73 -43.35 6.39
CA ARG A 110 -3.71 -44.80 6.23
C ARG A 110 -2.42 -45.37 6.85
N PRO A 111 -2.50 -46.21 7.89
CA PRO A 111 -1.34 -46.94 8.41
C PRO A 111 -1.10 -48.16 7.52
N GLY A 112 0.03 -48.18 6.81
CA GLY A 112 0.35 -49.27 5.90
C GLY A 112 1.83 -49.31 5.52
N THR A 113 2.54 -50.22 6.17
CA THR A 113 3.60 -51.05 5.59
C THR A 113 4.99 -50.44 5.45
N THR A 114 5.85 -50.84 6.39
CA THR A 114 7.31 -50.85 6.33
C THR A 114 7.79 -51.48 5.03
N ALA A 115 8.32 -50.67 4.11
CA ALA A 115 9.08 -51.11 2.95
C ALA A 115 10.52 -50.54 3.07
N PRO A 116 11.56 -51.32 2.73
CA PRO A 116 12.96 -50.89 2.79
C PRO A 116 13.21 -49.70 1.83
N PRO A 117 14.25 -48.88 2.09
CA PRO A 117 14.40 -47.56 1.48
C PRO A 117 14.60 -47.67 -0.04
N PRO A 118 13.72 -47.11 -0.88
CA PRO A 118 14.10 -46.81 -2.24
C PRO A 118 15.03 -45.59 -2.20
N THR A 119 16.23 -45.80 -2.74
CA THR A 119 17.19 -44.80 -3.17
C THR A 119 16.48 -43.50 -3.57
N GLN A 120 16.70 -42.43 -2.79
CA GLN A 120 16.23 -41.10 -3.15
C GLN A 120 16.78 -40.76 -4.54
N PRO A 121 15.96 -40.45 -5.55
CA PRO A 121 16.45 -39.59 -6.61
C PRO A 121 16.78 -38.26 -5.94
N ILE A 122 18.02 -37.85 -6.14
CA ILE A 122 18.54 -36.50 -5.91
C ILE A 122 17.39 -35.52 -6.12
N ARG A 123 17.09 -34.75 -5.08
CA ARG A 123 16.15 -33.64 -5.11
C ARG A 123 16.63 -32.70 -6.21
N THR A 124 16.09 -32.87 -7.41
CA THR A 124 16.20 -31.91 -8.49
C THR A 124 15.71 -30.61 -7.90
N THR A 125 16.66 -29.69 -7.76
CA THR A 125 16.45 -28.27 -7.51
C THR A 125 15.18 -27.87 -8.25
N THR A 126 14.24 -27.29 -7.52
CA THR A 126 13.04 -26.65 -8.06
C THR A 126 13.35 -26.09 -9.42
N SER A 127 12.74 -26.69 -10.43
CA SER A 127 12.71 -26.18 -11.79
C SER A 127 12.25 -24.74 -11.66
N PHE A 128 13.20 -23.81 -11.81
CA PHE A 128 12.89 -22.45 -12.21
C PHE A 128 11.99 -22.60 -13.43
N THR A 129 10.79 -22.05 -13.33
CA THR A 129 9.95 -21.82 -14.49
C THR A 129 10.85 -21.18 -15.54
N THR A 130 10.96 -21.88 -16.66
CA THR A 130 11.70 -21.49 -17.86
C THR A 130 11.68 -19.98 -18.03
N PRO A 131 12.84 -19.29 -18.15
CA PRO A 131 12.83 -17.94 -18.67
C PRO A 131 12.25 -18.06 -20.08
N THR A 132 11.03 -17.57 -20.26
CA THR A 132 10.48 -17.28 -21.58
C THR A 132 11.51 -16.39 -22.23
N THR A 133 12.27 -16.98 -23.13
CA THR A 133 13.40 -16.36 -23.80
C THR A 133 12.76 -15.29 -24.68
N LEU A 134 12.77 -14.05 -24.19
CA LEU A 134 12.65 -12.91 -25.08
C LEU A 134 13.65 -13.13 -26.21
N PRO A 135 13.30 -12.74 -27.45
CA PRO A 135 14.15 -12.99 -28.59
C PRO A 135 15.52 -12.34 -28.31
N ALA A 136 16.55 -13.18 -28.17
CA ALA A 136 17.94 -12.78 -28.01
C ALA A 136 18.43 -11.86 -29.16
N SER A 137 17.63 -11.68 -30.20
CA SER A 137 17.87 -10.76 -31.31
C SER A 137 17.70 -9.27 -30.95
N LEU A 138 17.13 -8.92 -29.78
CA LEU A 138 16.98 -7.51 -29.36
C LEU A 138 17.96 -7.05 -28.25
N GLY A 139 18.90 -7.88 -27.80
CA GLY A 139 19.93 -7.46 -26.84
C GLY A 139 19.46 -7.30 -25.38
N TRP A 140 18.27 -7.81 -25.05
CA TRP A 140 17.74 -7.80 -23.68
C TRP A 140 18.23 -9.04 -22.92
N THR A 141 19.30 -8.87 -22.13
CA THR A 141 19.81 -9.90 -21.21
C THR A 141 20.02 -9.31 -19.82
N GLU A 142 19.93 -10.15 -18.78
CA GLU A 142 20.37 -9.76 -17.44
C GLU A 142 21.83 -9.28 -17.50
N GLY A 143 22.11 -8.15 -16.85
CA GLY A 143 23.42 -7.47 -16.92
C GLY A 143 23.61 -6.54 -18.12
N ALA A 144 22.66 -6.45 -19.06
CA ALA A 144 22.72 -5.43 -20.11
C ALA A 144 22.28 -4.05 -19.56
N CYS A 145 22.84 -3.00 -20.15
CA CYS A 145 22.51 -1.63 -19.80
C CYS A 145 21.39 -1.08 -20.68
N LEU A 146 20.61 -0.15 -20.11
CA LEU A 146 19.53 0.51 -20.82
C LEU A 146 19.52 2.02 -20.58
N GLU A 147 18.91 2.73 -21.51
CA GLU A 147 18.63 4.17 -21.44
C GLU A 147 17.12 4.38 -21.45
N PHE A 148 16.63 5.31 -20.63
CA PHE A 148 15.21 5.66 -20.54
C PHE A 148 14.84 6.73 -21.57
N MET A 149 14.02 6.34 -22.54
CA MET A 149 13.37 7.25 -23.48
C MET A 149 11.97 7.59 -22.98
N GLY A 150 11.90 8.33 -21.86
CA GLY A 150 10.63 8.69 -21.23
C GLY A 150 10.00 7.51 -20.48
N SER A 151 8.93 6.93 -21.03
CA SER A 151 8.23 5.76 -20.43
C SER A 151 8.69 4.41 -20.98
N MET A 152 9.63 4.42 -21.91
CA MET A 152 10.14 3.23 -22.59
C MET A 152 11.65 3.10 -22.35
N ALA A 153 12.15 1.88 -22.26
CA ALA A 153 13.58 1.61 -22.19
C ALA A 153 14.10 1.07 -23.52
N ALA A 154 15.34 1.43 -23.87
CA ALA A 154 16.06 0.88 -25.00
C ALA A 154 17.42 0.31 -24.55
N PRO A 155 17.89 -0.82 -25.11
CA PRO A 155 19.17 -1.40 -24.75
C PRO A 155 20.31 -0.54 -25.32
N VAL A 156 21.26 -0.18 -24.46
CA VAL A 156 22.46 0.59 -24.84
C VAL A 156 23.72 -0.12 -24.37
N PRO A 157 24.87 0.01 -25.06
CA PRO A 157 26.11 -0.55 -24.57
C PRO A 157 26.49 0.11 -23.24
N CYS A 158 26.89 -0.68 -22.24
CA CYS A 158 27.29 -0.19 -20.91
C CYS A 158 28.49 0.77 -20.91
N THR A 159 29.19 0.87 -22.04
CA THR A 159 30.30 1.83 -22.24
C THR A 159 29.82 3.21 -22.67
N SER A 160 28.54 3.35 -23.05
CA SER A 160 27.94 4.65 -23.33
C SER A 160 27.65 5.38 -22.02
N GLY A 161 27.99 6.67 -21.96
CA GLY A 161 27.70 7.52 -20.79
C GLY A 161 26.21 7.83 -20.60
N SER A 162 25.33 7.23 -21.41
CA SER A 162 23.87 7.38 -21.37
C SER A 162 23.15 6.17 -20.76
N ALA A 163 23.89 5.22 -20.19
CA ALA A 163 23.31 4.11 -19.45
C ALA A 163 22.70 4.58 -18.12
N ASP A 164 21.38 4.49 -18.01
CA ASP A 164 20.63 4.88 -16.81
C ASP A 164 20.52 3.73 -15.79
N GLY A 165 20.66 2.47 -16.22
CA GLY A 165 20.57 1.32 -15.33
C GLY A 165 20.95 -0.02 -15.97
N VAL A 166 21.04 -1.05 -15.11
CA VAL A 166 21.37 -2.44 -15.47
C VAL A 166 20.17 -3.34 -15.18
N ILE A 167 19.87 -4.24 -16.13
CA ILE A 167 18.77 -5.20 -16.01
C ILE A 167 19.14 -6.29 -15.00
N VAL A 168 18.32 -6.42 -13.96
CA VAL A 168 18.50 -7.44 -12.90
C VAL A 168 17.53 -8.62 -13.08
N GLY A 169 16.40 -8.40 -13.74
CA GLY A 169 15.46 -9.45 -14.11
C GLY A 169 14.47 -8.98 -15.16
N ILE A 170 13.91 -9.92 -15.91
CA ILE A 170 12.88 -9.64 -16.91
C ILE A 170 11.60 -10.40 -16.56
N ARG A 171 10.48 -9.70 -16.49
CA ARG A 171 9.17 -10.26 -16.12
C ARG A 171 8.11 -9.89 -17.16
N SER A 172 7.29 -10.84 -17.56
CA SER A 172 6.09 -10.59 -18.35
C SER A 172 4.93 -10.25 -17.41
N ASP A 173 4.61 -8.95 -17.28
CA ASP A 173 3.44 -8.50 -16.53
C ASP A 173 2.68 -7.44 -17.35
N GLU A 174 1.59 -7.85 -18.00
CA GLU A 174 0.74 -6.97 -18.83
C GLU A 174 0.01 -5.88 -18.02
N LEU A 175 -0.07 -6.01 -16.69
CA LEU A 175 -0.80 -5.05 -15.85
C LEU A 175 0.01 -3.79 -15.50
N LEU A 176 1.33 -3.82 -15.64
CA LEU A 176 2.23 -2.75 -15.15
C LEU A 176 2.58 -1.72 -16.22
N CYS A 177 2.31 -2.02 -17.49
CA CYS A 177 2.65 -1.16 -18.63
C CYS A 177 1.43 -0.71 -19.43
N PRO A 178 1.50 0.44 -20.15
CA PRO A 178 0.48 0.80 -21.13
C PRO A 178 0.33 -0.30 -22.19
N SER A 179 -0.87 -0.41 -22.77
CA SER A 179 -1.42 -1.55 -23.53
C SER A 179 -0.62 -2.04 -24.77
N ASN A 180 0.58 -1.53 -24.99
CA ASN A 180 1.47 -1.85 -26.09
C ASN A 180 2.83 -2.45 -25.66
N ALA A 181 3.07 -2.67 -24.38
CA ALA A 181 4.30 -3.32 -23.89
C ALA A 181 3.97 -4.63 -23.20
N GLN A 182 4.46 -5.75 -23.75
CA GLN A 182 4.22 -7.10 -23.22
C GLN A 182 5.20 -7.50 -22.11
N TYR A 183 6.30 -6.75 -21.94
CA TYR A 183 7.39 -7.11 -21.03
C TYR A 183 7.84 -5.92 -20.17
N THR A 184 8.18 -6.24 -18.92
CA THR A 184 8.75 -5.34 -17.92
C THR A 184 10.15 -5.79 -17.53
N VAL A 185 11.06 -4.84 -17.30
CA VAL A 185 12.39 -5.12 -16.74
C VAL A 185 12.50 -4.54 -15.33
N ASP A 186 13.04 -5.34 -14.42
CA ASP A 186 13.37 -4.97 -13.06
C ASP A 186 14.82 -4.46 -13.01
N LEU A 187 15.02 -3.29 -12.40
CA LEU A 187 16.31 -2.65 -12.23
C LEU A 187 16.84 -2.81 -10.80
N GLU A 188 18.14 -2.62 -10.62
CA GLU A 188 18.88 -2.82 -9.36
C GLU A 188 18.33 -2.00 -8.16
N PHE A 189 17.59 -0.92 -8.43
CA PHE A 189 16.97 -0.07 -7.41
C PHE A 189 15.45 -0.28 -7.25
N GLY A 190 14.90 -1.38 -7.77
CA GLY A 190 13.46 -1.67 -7.71
C GLY A 190 12.62 -0.76 -8.61
N GLN A 191 13.25 -0.14 -9.61
CA GLN A 191 12.54 0.57 -10.68
C GLN A 191 12.10 -0.44 -11.74
N ILE A 192 10.93 -0.20 -12.34
CA ILE A 192 10.36 -1.04 -13.39
C ILE A 192 10.31 -0.21 -14.67
N ALA A 193 10.78 -0.77 -15.77
CA ALA A 193 10.69 -0.14 -17.09
C ALA A 193 9.95 -1.04 -18.08
N CYS A 194 9.22 -0.43 -19.02
CA CYS A 194 8.49 -1.14 -20.06
C CYS A 194 9.37 -1.30 -21.31
N ILE A 195 9.40 -2.50 -21.88
CA ILE A 195 10.04 -2.77 -23.16
C ILE A 195 9.07 -2.38 -24.27
N ALA A 196 9.51 -1.53 -25.19
CA ALA A 196 8.74 -1.22 -26.39
C ALA A 196 9.07 -2.25 -27.48
N ASP A 197 8.03 -2.94 -27.97
CA ASP A 197 8.12 -3.72 -29.20
C ASP A 197 8.04 -2.74 -30.38
N TRP A 198 9.13 -2.59 -31.13
CA TRP A 198 9.16 -1.92 -32.43
C TRP A 198 9.73 -2.84 -33.50
#